data_AF-A0A4Y2T9I4-F1
#
_entry.id   AF-A0A4Y2T9I4-F1
#
_cell.length_a   1.000
_cell.length_b   1.000
_cell.length_c   1.000
_cell.angle_alpha   90.00
_cell.angle_beta   90.00
_cell.angle_gamma   90.00
#
_symmetry.space_group_name_H-M   'P 1'
#
loop_
_entity.id
_entity.type
_entity.pdbx_description
1 polymer ?
#
loop_
_entity_poly.entity_id
_entity_poly.type
_entity_poly.pdbx_seq_one_letter_code
_entity_poly.pdbx_strand_id
1 'polypeptide(L)'
;MSHAYRFGRRTVITICNVIAVISALACAFSTSFLMFAVARFFIAVGSAGAFNTSFVLVMEVIGPDYRSLYGIGINAGWVLGYMILPGIAMLLRDWFWVQLTIAIPSIVFLSSWWLLPESPRWLVTHGSTVTAMQVLSKSAKSNGIDFENIRPKVQDTISKTSKVYEKEDSNASVLQLLRPGLLRNTIIVFYMWNICFVLNVLTLLYYSEAAIGKRSPDQSWSV
;
A
#
# COMPACT_ATOMS: atom_id res chain seq x y z
N MET A 1 -23.58 -18.33 -1.99
CA MET A 1 -22.86 -17.49 -2.97
C MET A 1 -21.65 -16.88 -2.28
N SER A 2 -20.45 -17.46 -2.43
CA SER A 2 -19.23 -17.06 -1.68
C SER A 2 -18.02 -16.73 -2.57
N HIS A 3 -18.25 -16.32 -3.82
CA HIS A 3 -17.17 -16.24 -4.83
C HIS A 3 -16.38 -14.92 -4.82
N ALA A 4 -16.65 -13.99 -3.91
CA ALA A 4 -16.05 -12.65 -3.95
C ALA A 4 -14.71 -12.49 -3.20
N TYR A 5 -14.34 -13.37 -2.26
CA TYR A 5 -13.18 -13.14 -1.37
C TYR A 5 -12.14 -14.28 -1.32
N ARG A 6 -12.01 -15.07 -2.39
CA ARG A 6 -11.07 -16.21 -2.47
C ARG A 6 -9.58 -15.83 -2.56
N PHE A 7 -9.24 -14.56 -2.73
CA PHE A 7 -7.85 -14.13 -2.91
C PHE A 7 -7.25 -13.62 -1.61
N GLY A 8 -6.18 -14.27 -1.15
CA GLY A 8 -5.39 -13.82 -0.01
C GLY A 8 -4.83 -12.41 -0.22
N ARG A 9 -4.56 -11.70 0.89
CA ARG A 9 -4.00 -10.33 0.86
C ARG A 9 -2.71 -10.29 0.06
N ARG A 10 -1.91 -11.34 0.17
CA ARG A 10 -0.70 -11.52 -0.64
C ARG A 10 -1.11 -11.38 -2.11
N THR A 11 -1.95 -12.27 -2.64
CA THR A 11 -2.36 -12.33 -4.05
C THR A 11 -2.89 -11.00 -4.59
N VAL A 12 -3.69 -10.29 -3.80
CA VAL A 12 -4.17 -8.95 -4.17
C VAL A 12 -3.00 -7.97 -4.37
N ILE A 13 -2.02 -7.95 -3.46
CA ILE A 13 -0.82 -7.09 -3.58
C ILE A 13 -0.08 -7.37 -4.90
N THR A 14 0.12 -8.64 -5.26
CA THR A 14 0.82 -8.99 -6.51
C THR A 14 0.03 -8.62 -7.74
N ILE A 15 -1.28 -8.90 -7.77
CA ILE A 15 -2.12 -8.51 -8.92
C ILE A 15 -2.06 -6.99 -9.11
N CYS A 16 -2.23 -6.23 -8.03
CA CYS A 16 -2.15 -4.77 -8.05
C CYS A 16 -0.77 -4.27 -8.51
N ASN A 17 0.31 -4.91 -8.06
CA ASN A 17 1.67 -4.52 -8.45
C ASN A 17 1.97 -4.88 -9.93
N VAL A 18 1.49 -6.03 -10.42
CA VAL A 18 1.59 -6.42 -11.84
C VAL A 18 0.85 -5.42 -12.72
N ILE A 19 -0.37 -5.02 -12.35
CA ILE A 19 -1.13 -3.99 -13.06
C ILE A 19 -0.34 -2.68 -13.09
N ALA A 20 0.19 -2.25 -11.93
CA ALA A 20 0.98 -1.02 -11.83
C ALA A 20 2.23 -1.05 -12.73
N VAL A 21 2.99 -2.15 -12.75
CA VAL A 21 4.20 -2.30 -13.56
C VAL A 21 3.88 -2.31 -15.06
N ILE A 22 2.88 -3.09 -15.49
CA ILE A 22 2.48 -3.14 -16.90
C ILE A 22 2.01 -1.75 -17.37
N SER A 23 1.19 -1.08 -16.56
CA SER A 23 0.74 0.28 -16.88
C SER A 23 1.87 1.32 -16.82
N ALA A 24 2.87 1.15 -15.95
CA ALA A 24 4.06 2.02 -15.92
C ALA A 24 4.90 1.88 -17.19
N LEU A 25 5.09 0.66 -17.68
CA LEU A 25 5.76 0.42 -18.96
C LEU A 25 4.93 1.00 -20.11
N ALA A 26 3.62 0.78 -20.15
CA ALA A 26 2.74 1.38 -21.16
C ALA A 26 2.77 2.92 -21.14
N CYS A 27 2.89 3.52 -19.95
CA CYS A 27 3.04 4.96 -19.76
C CYS A 27 4.38 5.47 -20.29
N ALA A 28 5.47 4.71 -20.18
CA ALA A 28 6.75 5.08 -20.75
C ALA A 28 6.69 5.13 -22.30
N PHE A 29 5.99 4.20 -22.93
CA PHE A 29 5.82 4.15 -24.40
C PHE A 29 4.63 4.96 -24.93
N SER A 30 3.98 5.79 -24.11
CA SER A 30 2.79 6.51 -24.54
C SER A 30 3.13 7.59 -25.57
N THR A 31 2.48 7.54 -26.73
CA THR A 31 2.64 8.53 -27.81
C THR A 31 1.49 9.55 -27.87
N SER A 32 0.42 9.32 -27.11
CA SER A 32 -0.77 10.18 -27.04
C SER A 32 -1.13 10.51 -25.60
N PHE A 33 -1.65 11.72 -25.38
CA PHE A 33 -2.12 12.17 -24.07
C PHE A 33 -3.19 11.25 -23.49
N LEU A 34 -4.08 10.69 -24.31
CA LEU A 34 -5.14 9.80 -23.83
C LEU A 34 -4.56 8.46 -23.36
N MET A 35 -3.59 7.91 -24.10
CA MET A 35 -2.86 6.71 -23.69
C MET A 35 -2.10 6.95 -22.37
N PHE A 36 -1.46 8.11 -22.25
CA PHE A 36 -0.79 8.53 -21.03
C PHE A 36 -1.77 8.62 -19.84
N ALA A 37 -2.91 9.29 -20.00
CA ALA A 37 -3.90 9.46 -18.95
C ALA A 37 -4.49 8.12 -18.48
N VAL A 38 -4.83 7.23 -19.41
CA VAL A 38 -5.34 5.88 -19.10
C VAL A 38 -4.28 5.05 -18.38
N ALA A 39 -3.04 5.06 -18.87
CA ALA A 39 -1.95 4.34 -18.21
C ALA A 39 -1.70 4.87 -16.79
N ARG A 40 -1.69 6.19 -16.60
CA ARG A 40 -1.56 6.82 -15.28
C ARG A 40 -2.69 6.46 -14.33
N PHE A 41 -3.91 6.35 -14.82
CA PHE A 41 -5.05 5.90 -14.03
C PHE A 41 -4.82 4.49 -13.49
N PHE A 42 -4.42 3.54 -14.34
CA PHE A 42 -4.16 2.16 -13.89
C PHE A 42 -2.93 2.05 -12.97
N ILE A 43 -1.88 2.85 -13.18
CA ILE A 43 -0.75 2.95 -12.26
C ILE A 43 -1.25 3.41 -10.88
N ALA A 44 -2.09 4.45 -10.82
CA ALA A 44 -2.63 4.96 -9.56
C ALA A 44 -3.51 3.92 -8.85
N VAL A 45 -4.38 3.22 -9.59
CA VAL A 45 -5.23 2.15 -9.03
C VAL A 45 -4.39 1.00 -8.49
N GLY A 46 -3.41 0.52 -9.26
CA GLY A 46 -2.53 -0.58 -8.86
C GLY A 46 -1.66 -0.21 -7.65
N SER A 47 -1.01 0.95 -7.70
CA SER A 47 -0.16 1.41 -6.59
C SER A 47 -0.94 1.67 -5.30
N ALA A 48 -2.11 2.33 -5.38
CA ALA A 48 -2.95 2.58 -4.21
C ALA A 48 -3.52 1.27 -3.62
N GLY A 49 -3.95 0.33 -4.47
CA GLY A 49 -4.45 -0.97 -4.05
C GLY A 49 -3.38 -1.82 -3.37
N ALA A 50 -2.17 -1.85 -3.96
CA ALA A 50 -1.01 -2.56 -3.39
C ALA A 50 -0.59 -1.93 -2.05
N PHE A 51 -0.51 -0.59 -1.97
CA PHE A 51 -0.15 0.12 -0.74
C PHE A 51 -1.14 -0.16 0.38
N ASN A 52 -2.44 0.00 0.13
CA ASN A 52 -3.46 -0.18 1.16
C ASN A 52 -3.53 -1.64 1.65
N THR A 53 -3.47 -2.60 0.73
CA THR A 53 -3.49 -4.02 1.11
C THR A 53 -2.24 -4.41 1.90
N SER A 54 -1.06 -3.89 1.50
CA SER A 54 0.20 -4.11 2.22
C SER A 54 0.19 -3.48 3.60
N PHE A 55 -0.32 -2.24 3.72
CA PHE A 55 -0.47 -1.56 5.00
C PHE A 55 -1.31 -2.37 5.98
N VAL A 56 -2.46 -2.88 5.53
CA VAL A 56 -3.32 -3.70 6.39
C VAL A 56 -2.66 -5.02 6.76
N LEU A 57 -2.00 -5.70 5.80
CA LEU A 57 -1.26 -6.94 6.09
C LEU A 57 -0.21 -6.71 7.18
N VAL A 58 0.53 -5.61 7.12
CA VAL A 58 1.56 -5.29 8.10
C VAL A 58 0.93 -4.96 9.46
N MET A 59 -0.14 -4.18 9.49
CA MET A 59 -0.86 -3.87 10.74
C MET A 59 -1.50 -5.11 11.41
N GLU A 60 -1.75 -6.17 10.65
CA GLU A 60 -2.21 -7.47 11.17
C GLU A 60 -1.07 -8.31 11.78
N VAL A 61 0.15 -8.18 11.26
CA VAL A 61 1.32 -8.95 11.73
C VAL A 61 2.03 -8.24 12.89
N ILE A 62 2.05 -6.90 12.88
CA ILE A 62 2.73 -6.10 13.90
C ILE A 62 1.83 -5.90 15.12
N GLY A 63 2.41 -6.07 16.32
CA GLY A 63 1.76 -5.79 17.60
C GLY A 63 1.40 -4.30 17.78
N PRO A 64 0.42 -3.96 18.62
CA PRO A 64 -0.08 -2.59 18.78
C PRO A 64 1.01 -1.56 19.11
N ASP A 65 2.02 -1.96 19.89
CA ASP A 65 3.08 -1.07 20.38
C ASP A 65 4.01 -0.55 19.26
N TYR A 66 4.15 -1.30 18.16
CA TYR A 66 5.05 -0.95 17.06
C TYR A 66 4.35 -0.31 15.86
N ARG A 67 3.02 -0.16 15.91
CA ARG A 67 2.23 0.38 14.78
C ARG A 67 2.56 1.83 14.46
N SER A 68 2.83 2.64 15.49
CA SER A 68 3.23 4.05 15.34
C SER A 68 4.59 4.17 14.65
N LEU A 69 5.57 3.38 15.10
CA LEU A 69 6.92 3.35 14.52
C LEU A 69 6.89 2.93 13.05
N TYR A 70 6.10 1.91 12.71
CA TYR A 70 5.92 1.49 11.32
C TYR A 70 5.24 2.57 10.46
N GLY A 71 4.24 3.28 11.02
CA GLY A 71 3.62 4.42 10.36
C GLY A 71 4.61 5.55 10.05
N ILE A 72 5.52 5.84 10.98
CA ILE A 72 6.61 6.81 10.76
C ILE A 72 7.55 6.31 9.66
N GLY A 73 7.93 5.03 9.69
CA GLY A 73 8.80 4.41 8.67
C GLY A 73 8.21 4.50 7.26
N ILE A 74 6.91 4.26 7.10
CA ILE A 74 6.22 4.46 5.82
C ILE A 74 6.35 5.92 5.36
N ASN A 75 6.02 6.88 6.22
CA ASN A 75 6.07 8.30 5.88
C ASN A 75 7.50 8.73 5.52
N ALA A 76 8.51 8.25 6.23
CA ALA A 76 9.91 8.50 5.92
C ALA A 76 10.26 7.97 4.51
N GLY A 77 9.80 6.77 4.15
CA GLY A 77 9.97 6.21 2.80
C GLY A 77 9.33 7.08 1.72
N TRP A 78 8.13 7.62 1.95
CA TRP A 78 7.47 8.56 1.04
C TRP A 78 8.29 9.84 0.85
N VAL A 79 8.77 10.45 1.93
CA VAL A 79 9.59 11.66 1.87
C VAL A 79 10.89 11.42 1.11
N LEU A 80 11.58 10.31 1.39
CA LEU A 80 12.80 9.92 0.68
C LEU A 80 12.55 9.75 -0.83
N GLY A 81 11.45 9.09 -1.20
CA GLY A 81 11.05 8.95 -2.60
C GLY A 81 10.87 10.30 -3.29
N TYR A 82 10.17 11.24 -2.65
CA TYR A 82 9.98 12.59 -3.19
C TYR A 82 11.28 13.40 -3.29
N MET A 83 12.23 13.20 -2.38
CA MET A 83 13.53 13.88 -2.43
C MET A 83 14.46 13.33 -3.52
N ILE A 84 14.43 12.02 -3.76
CA ILE A 84 15.27 11.36 -4.77
C ILE A 84 14.76 11.63 -6.19
N LEU A 85 13.45 11.68 -6.37
CA LEU A 85 12.80 11.88 -7.67
C LEU A 85 13.31 13.08 -8.49
N PRO A 86 13.44 14.31 -7.95
CA PRO A 86 13.99 15.44 -8.69
C PRO A 86 15.46 15.25 -9.04
N GLY A 87 16.25 14.59 -8.18
CA GLY A 87 17.64 14.23 -8.50
C GLY A 87 17.72 13.35 -9.75
N ILE A 88 16.88 12.31 -9.81
CA ILE A 88 16.76 11.44 -10.99
C ILE A 88 16.32 12.24 -12.23
N ALA A 89 15.34 13.13 -12.09
CA ALA A 89 14.85 13.96 -13.18
C ALA A 89 15.88 14.98 -13.70
N MET A 90 16.81 15.43 -12.86
CA MET A 90 17.92 16.30 -13.28
C MET A 90 19.02 15.53 -14.02
N LEU A 91 19.29 14.29 -13.61
CA LEU A 91 20.25 13.39 -14.26
C LEU A 91 19.73 12.89 -15.62
N LEU A 92 18.48 12.44 -15.63
CA LEU A 92 17.80 11.90 -16.80
C LEU A 92 16.82 12.95 -17.30
N ARG A 93 17.31 13.82 -18.19
CA ARG A 93 16.54 14.97 -18.71
C ARG A 93 15.36 14.54 -19.58
N ASP A 94 15.40 13.32 -20.11
CA ASP A 94 14.35 12.71 -20.91
C ASP A 94 13.30 12.01 -20.02
N TRP A 95 12.05 12.41 -20.22
CA TRP A 95 10.88 11.85 -19.55
C TRP A 95 10.81 10.31 -19.61
N PHE A 96 11.16 9.71 -20.75
CA PHE A 96 11.14 8.26 -20.94
C PHE A 96 12.06 7.53 -19.94
N TRP A 97 13.31 7.99 -19.82
CA TRP A 97 14.30 7.38 -18.93
C TRP A 97 13.95 7.58 -17.45
N VAL A 98 13.32 8.71 -17.12
CA VAL A 98 12.78 8.94 -15.76
C VAL A 98 11.69 7.93 -15.42
N GLN A 99 10.70 7.74 -16.30
CA GLN A 99 9.61 6.77 -16.09
C GLN A 99 10.15 5.34 -15.92
N LEU A 100 11.10 4.95 -16.77
CA LEU A 100 11.71 3.62 -16.70
C LEU A 100 12.48 3.41 -15.39
N THR A 101 13.24 4.41 -14.95
CA THR A 101 14.02 4.34 -13.70
C THR A 101 13.12 4.18 -12.48
N ILE A 102 11.96 4.84 -12.46
CA ILE A 102 10.97 4.72 -11.38
C ILE A 102 10.25 3.35 -11.42
N ALA A 103 10.11 2.75 -12.61
CA ALA A 103 9.52 1.42 -12.75
C ALA A 103 10.44 0.30 -12.20
N ILE A 104 11.77 0.49 -12.24
CA ILE A 104 12.75 -0.53 -11.80
C ILE A 104 12.52 -0.97 -10.34
N PRO A 105 12.45 -0.06 -9.34
CA PRO A 105 12.14 -0.45 -7.96
C PRO A 105 10.83 -1.24 -7.84
N SER A 106 9.79 -0.86 -8.59
CA SER A 106 8.49 -1.54 -8.57
C SER A 106 8.58 -2.99 -9.07
N ILE A 107 9.43 -3.25 -10.07
CA ILE A 107 9.73 -4.59 -10.58
C ILE A 107 10.48 -5.41 -9.53
N VAL A 108 11.45 -4.82 -8.82
CA VAL A 108 12.16 -5.48 -7.71
C VAL A 108 11.19 -5.84 -6.60
N PHE A 109 10.25 -4.95 -6.25
CA PHE A 109 9.19 -5.27 -5.28
C PHE A 109 8.31 -6.44 -5.71
N LEU A 110 8.17 -6.71 -7.01
CA LEU A 110 7.42 -7.87 -7.50
C LEU A 110 8.09 -9.20 -7.12
N SER A 111 9.43 -9.24 -7.06
CA SER A 111 10.20 -10.39 -6.59
C SER A 111 10.09 -10.63 -5.08
N SER A 112 9.79 -9.57 -4.30
CA SER A 112 9.60 -9.68 -2.85
C SER A 112 8.35 -10.48 -2.44
N TRP A 113 7.51 -10.85 -3.41
CA TRP A 113 6.35 -11.74 -3.23
C TRP A 113 6.66 -13.00 -2.40
N TRP A 114 7.84 -13.61 -2.55
CA TRP A 114 8.20 -14.84 -1.84
C TRP A 114 8.46 -14.64 -0.35
N LEU A 115 8.81 -13.42 0.06
CA LEU A 115 9.09 -13.09 1.45
C LEU A 115 7.83 -12.74 2.24
N LEU A 116 6.75 -12.32 1.58
CA LEU A 116 5.51 -11.92 2.25
C LEU A 116 4.78 -13.15 2.83
N PRO A 117 4.58 -13.23 4.16
CA PRO A 117 3.67 -14.19 4.75
C PRO A 117 2.22 -13.86 4.36
N GLU A 118 1.38 -14.89 4.25
CA GLU A 118 -0.06 -14.67 4.09
C GLU A 118 -0.65 -14.06 5.38
N SER A 119 -1.74 -13.31 5.24
CA SER A 119 -2.43 -12.69 6.38
C SER A 119 -2.90 -13.75 7.39
N PRO A 120 -2.47 -13.68 8.67
CA PRO A 120 -2.96 -14.58 9.71
C PRO A 120 -4.48 -14.49 9.89
N ARG A 121 -5.05 -13.29 9.76
CA ARG A 121 -6.51 -13.09 9.85
C ARG A 121 -7.23 -13.73 8.68
N TRP A 122 -6.75 -13.56 7.45
CA TRP A 122 -7.36 -14.18 6.27
C TRP A 122 -7.33 -15.72 6.37
N LEU A 123 -6.22 -16.28 6.87
CA LEU A 123 -6.11 -17.73 7.09
C LEU A 123 -7.12 -18.24 8.13
N VAL A 124 -7.39 -17.46 9.19
CA VAL A 124 -8.39 -17.78 10.21
C VAL A 124 -9.82 -17.70 9.66
N THR A 125 -10.14 -16.69 8.85
CA THR A 125 -11.49 -16.54 8.27
C THR A 125 -11.78 -17.57 7.18
N HIS A 126 -10.76 -18.06 6.49
CA HIS A 126 -10.89 -19.11 5.46
C HIS A 126 -10.75 -20.54 6.01
N GLY A 127 -10.79 -20.73 7.33
CA GLY A 127 -10.76 -22.06 7.95
C GLY A 127 -9.40 -22.77 7.89
N SER A 128 -8.34 -22.12 7.41
CA SER A 128 -6.98 -22.67 7.35
C SER A 128 -6.24 -22.44 8.69
N THR A 129 -6.80 -22.99 9.77
CA THR A 129 -6.29 -22.82 11.14
C THR A 129 -4.87 -23.38 11.31
N VAL A 130 -4.53 -24.45 10.60
CA VAL A 130 -3.19 -25.06 10.62
C VAL A 130 -2.14 -24.10 10.07
N THR A 131 -2.40 -23.49 8.91
CA THR A 131 -1.49 -22.53 8.27
C THR A 131 -1.38 -21.26 9.11
N ALA A 132 -2.49 -20.78 9.68
CA ALA A 132 -2.48 -19.64 10.60
C ALA A 132 -1.57 -19.91 11.81
N MET A 133 -1.66 -21.11 12.39
CA MET A 133 -0.80 -21.52 13.50
C MET A 133 0.67 -21.63 13.12
N GLN A 134 1.00 -22.05 11.90
CA GLN A 134 2.38 -22.07 11.40
C GLN A 134 2.96 -20.66 11.26
N VAL A 135 2.19 -19.72 10.69
CA VAL A 135 2.62 -18.32 10.56
C VAL A 135 2.82 -17.69 11.94
N LEU A 136 1.87 -17.89 12.86
CA LEU A 136 1.97 -17.39 14.24
C LEU A 136 3.14 -18.03 15.01
N SER A 137 3.40 -19.32 14.81
CA SER A 137 4.55 -20.01 15.40
C SER A 137 5.87 -19.43 14.90
N LYS A 138 5.99 -19.16 13.60
CA LYS A 138 7.17 -18.52 13.01
C LYS A 138 7.38 -17.12 13.57
N SER A 139 6.32 -16.33 13.72
CA SER A 139 6.37 -15.00 14.33
C SER A 139 6.75 -15.06 15.81
N ALA A 140 6.19 -16.00 16.58
CA ALA A 140 6.52 -16.18 18.00
C ALA A 140 7.99 -16.56 18.19
N LYS A 141 8.51 -17.49 17.37
CA LYS A 141 9.93 -17.85 17.36
C LYS A 141 10.83 -16.65 17.02
N SER A 142 10.44 -15.85 16.03
CA SER A 142 11.19 -14.63 15.67
C SER A 142 11.21 -13.58 16.80
N ASN A 143 10.20 -13.58 17.66
CA ASN A 143 10.10 -12.69 18.82
C ASN A 143 10.68 -13.30 20.11
N GLY A 144 11.29 -14.49 20.04
CA GLY A 144 11.84 -15.18 21.22
C GLY A 144 10.78 -15.69 22.21
N ILE A 145 9.54 -15.82 21.76
CA ILE A 145 8.41 -16.24 22.59
C ILE A 145 8.23 -17.75 22.47
N ASP A 146 8.13 -18.45 23.60
CA ASP A 146 7.79 -19.87 23.63
C ASP A 146 6.34 -20.09 23.16
N PHE A 147 6.22 -20.60 21.94
CA PHE A 147 4.94 -20.83 21.30
C PHE A 147 4.15 -21.97 21.94
N GLU A 148 4.81 -22.94 22.59
CA GLU A 148 4.15 -24.11 23.19
C GLU A 148 3.28 -23.71 24.39
N ASN A 149 3.73 -22.73 25.16
CA ASN A 149 2.99 -22.20 26.30
C ASN A 149 1.75 -21.35 25.89
N ILE A 150 1.81 -20.69 24.72
CA ILE A 150 0.75 -19.77 24.25
C ILE A 150 -0.20 -20.46 23.26
N ARG A 151 0.20 -21.60 22.70
CA ARG A 151 -0.59 -22.43 21.77
C ARG A 151 -2.07 -22.60 22.15
N PRO A 152 -2.43 -22.97 23.40
CA PRO A 152 -3.85 -23.16 23.76
C PRO A 152 -4.64 -21.84 23.75
N LYS A 153 -4.03 -20.73 24.21
CA LYS A 153 -4.66 -19.40 24.19
C LYS A 153 -4.85 -18.86 22.77
N VAL A 154 -3.88 -19.11 21.89
CA VAL A 154 -3.95 -18.75 20.47
C VAL A 154 -5.05 -19.55 19.77
N GLN A 155 -5.14 -20.85 20.03
CA GLN A 155 -6.18 -21.71 19.45
C GLN A 155 -7.59 -21.28 19.88
N ASP A 156 -7.78 -20.96 21.16
CA ASP A 156 -9.06 -20.44 21.67
C ASP A 156 -9.40 -19.09 21.01
N THR A 157 -8.43 -18.18 20.89
CA THR A 157 -8.61 -16.88 20.22
C THR A 157 -8.97 -17.04 18.74
N ILE A 158 -8.31 -17.96 18.03
CA ILE A 158 -8.60 -18.27 16.62
C ILE A 158 -10.04 -18.79 16.49
N SER A 159 -10.47 -19.71 17.35
CA SER A 159 -11.80 -20.30 17.29
C SER A 159 -12.93 -19.31 17.63
N LYS A 160 -12.69 -18.39 18.56
CA LYS A 160 -13.61 -17.28 18.86
C LYS A 160 -13.70 -16.31 17.69
N THR A 161 -12.53 -15.96 17.14
CA THR A 161 -12.43 -15.04 16.00
C THR A 161 -13.11 -15.62 14.76
N SER A 162 -12.90 -16.90 14.44
CA SER A 162 -13.52 -17.54 13.28
C SER A 162 -15.06 -17.55 13.39
N LYS A 163 -15.62 -17.83 14.57
CA LYS A 163 -17.08 -17.79 14.80
C LYS A 163 -17.69 -16.40 14.63
N VAL A 164 -16.97 -15.35 15.02
CA VAL A 164 -17.40 -13.97 14.79
C VAL A 164 -17.44 -13.66 13.30
N TYR A 165 -16.40 -14.03 12.57
CA TYR A 165 -16.33 -13.80 11.13
C TYR A 165 -17.33 -14.63 10.32
N GLU A 166 -17.58 -15.88 10.69
CA GLU A 166 -18.57 -16.74 10.01
C GLU A 166 -20.01 -16.16 10.13
N LYS A 167 -20.30 -15.48 11.25
CA LYS A 167 -21.56 -14.76 11.48
C LYS A 167 -21.64 -13.42 10.72
N GLU A 168 -20.51 -12.76 10.48
CA GLU A 168 -20.44 -11.52 9.70
C GLU A 168 -20.43 -11.77 8.19
N ASP A 169 -19.73 -12.80 7.71
CA ASP A 169 -19.57 -13.13 6.29
C ASP A 169 -20.88 -13.65 5.67
N SER A 170 -21.75 -14.29 6.47
CA SER A 170 -23.12 -14.62 6.04
C SER A 170 -23.98 -13.40 5.70
N ASN A 171 -23.57 -12.21 6.18
CA ASN A 171 -24.25 -10.95 5.95
C ASN A 171 -23.47 -10.00 5.04
N ALA A 172 -22.18 -10.23 4.78
CA ALA A 172 -21.30 -9.24 4.16
C ALA A 172 -21.53 -9.07 2.65
N SER A 173 -21.83 -7.85 2.22
CA SER A 173 -21.84 -7.45 0.81
C SER A 173 -21.19 -6.08 0.66
N VAL A 174 -20.53 -5.81 -0.47
CA VAL A 174 -19.89 -4.51 -0.76
C VAL A 174 -20.89 -3.36 -0.64
N LEU A 175 -22.18 -3.60 -0.95
CA LEU A 175 -23.24 -2.61 -0.77
C LEU A 175 -23.52 -2.26 0.69
N GLN A 176 -23.05 -3.04 1.67
CA GLN A 176 -23.18 -2.69 3.08
C GLN A 176 -22.28 -1.54 3.51
N LEU A 177 -21.23 -1.22 2.73
CA LEU A 177 -20.45 0.00 2.91
C LEU A 177 -21.30 1.27 2.73
N LEU A 178 -22.42 1.18 1.99
CA LEU A 178 -23.37 2.27 1.78
C LEU A 178 -24.41 2.39 2.90
N ARG A 179 -24.37 1.54 3.93
CA ARG A 179 -25.26 1.69 5.09
C ARG A 179 -24.98 3.03 5.78
N PRO A 180 -26.01 3.78 6.22
CA PRO A 180 -25.85 5.17 6.67
C PRO A 180 -24.85 5.36 7.82
N GLY A 181 -24.66 4.36 8.69
CA GLY A 181 -23.65 4.38 9.75
C GLY A 181 -22.20 4.22 9.25
N LEU A 182 -21.96 3.36 8.25
CA LEU A 182 -20.63 3.14 7.66
C LEU A 182 -20.31 4.19 6.59
N LEU A 183 -21.31 4.61 5.82
CA LEU A 183 -21.18 5.62 4.77
C LEU A 183 -20.63 6.93 5.33
N ARG A 184 -21.11 7.36 6.51
CA ARG A 184 -20.57 8.54 7.20
C ARG A 184 -19.08 8.41 7.47
N ASN A 185 -18.63 7.28 8.01
CA ASN A 185 -17.21 7.05 8.31
C ASN A 185 -16.38 6.97 7.03
N THR A 186 -16.89 6.32 5.98
CA THR A 186 -16.23 6.24 4.67
C THR A 186 -16.08 7.63 4.04
N ILE A 187 -17.12 8.47 4.09
CA ILE A 187 -17.07 9.85 3.58
C ILE A 187 -16.10 10.70 4.39
N ILE A 188 -16.09 10.58 5.73
CA ILE A 188 -15.15 11.31 6.58
C ILE A 188 -13.71 10.91 6.24
N VAL A 189 -13.42 9.60 6.17
CA VAL A 189 -12.07 9.11 5.83
C VAL A 189 -11.66 9.55 4.42
N PHE A 190 -12.57 9.48 3.45
CA PHE A 190 -12.33 9.98 2.11
C PHE A 190 -12.02 11.48 2.12
N TYR A 191 -12.81 12.29 2.82
CA TYR A 191 -12.61 13.73 2.89
C TYR A 191 -11.30 14.10 3.60
N MET A 192 -10.99 13.44 4.72
CA MET A 192 -9.72 13.63 5.43
C MET A 192 -8.53 13.29 4.54
N TRP A 193 -8.60 12.20 3.77
CA TRP A 193 -7.55 11.83 2.83
C TRP A 193 -7.34 12.88 1.75
N ASN A 194 -8.43 13.39 1.16
CA ASN A 194 -8.36 14.43 0.13
C ASN A 194 -7.77 15.74 0.68
N ILE A 195 -8.15 16.16 1.89
CA ILE A 195 -7.56 17.33 2.53
C ILE A 195 -6.06 17.14 2.74
N CYS A 196 -5.65 16.00 3.32
CA CYS A 196 -4.24 15.70 3.55
C CYS A 196 -3.44 15.73 2.23
N PHE A 197 -4.00 15.18 1.16
CA PHE A 197 -3.39 15.19 -0.16
C PHE A 197 -3.22 16.62 -0.72
N VAL A 198 -4.28 17.43 -0.68
CA VAL A 198 -4.24 18.83 -1.15
C VAL A 198 -3.23 19.64 -0.34
N LEU A 199 -3.23 19.51 0.99
CA LEU A 199 -2.26 20.20 1.85
C LEU A 199 -0.82 19.77 1.53
N ASN A 200 -0.57 18.49 1.24
CA ASN A 200 0.75 18.01 0.84
C ASN A 200 1.21 18.68 -0.47
N VAL A 201 0.33 18.71 -1.48
CA VAL A 201 0.63 19.32 -2.78
C VAL A 201 0.87 20.83 -2.65
N LEU A 202 0.02 21.55 -1.92
CA LEU A 202 0.20 22.98 -1.67
C LEU A 202 1.50 23.28 -0.94
N THR A 203 1.86 22.45 0.05
CA THR A 203 3.12 22.57 0.78
C THR A 203 4.32 22.40 -0.16
N LEU A 204 4.28 21.39 -1.03
CA LEU A 204 5.34 21.16 -2.03
C LEU A 204 5.44 22.30 -3.04
N LEU A 205 4.31 22.83 -3.51
CA LEU A 205 4.27 23.99 -4.42
C LEU A 205 4.87 25.23 -3.74
N TYR A 206 4.45 25.54 -2.51
CA TYR A 206 4.99 26.65 -1.74
C TYR A 206 6.51 26.55 -1.55
N TYR A 207 7.02 25.36 -1.19
CA TYR A 207 8.48 25.16 -1.08
C TYR A 207 9.19 25.28 -2.42
N SER A 208 8.58 24.82 -3.52
CA SER A 208 9.15 24.96 -4.86
C SER A 208 9.26 26.42 -5.28
N GLU A 209 8.22 27.23 -5.03
CA GLU A 209 8.21 28.67 -5.32
C GLU A 209 9.19 29.44 -4.43
N ALA A 210 9.26 29.10 -3.13
CA ALA A 210 10.24 29.70 -2.22
C ALA A 210 11.69 29.38 -2.60
N ALA A 211 11.93 28.19 -3.17
CA ALA A 211 13.25 27.82 -3.70
C ALA A 211 13.59 28.59 -4.98
N ILE A 212 12.60 28.85 -5.84
CA ILE A 212 12.77 29.64 -7.08
C ILE A 212 12.91 31.13 -6.77
N GLY A 213 12.16 31.67 -5.81
CA GLY A 213 12.18 33.07 -5.40
C GLY A 213 13.44 33.52 -4.66
N LYS A 214 14.29 32.57 -4.22
CA LYS A 214 15.65 32.85 -3.73
C LYS A 214 16.71 32.91 -4.83
N ARG A 215 16.36 32.64 -6.09
CA ARG A 215 17.25 32.83 -7.24
C ARG A 215 17.26 34.33 -7.56
N SER A 216 18.38 34.98 -7.31
CA SER A 216 18.56 36.42 -7.50
C SER A 216 18.35 36.83 -8.98
N PRO A 217 17.86 38.05 -9.28
CA PRO A 217 17.50 38.49 -10.65
C PRO A 217 18.67 38.61 -11.65
N ASP A 218 19.89 38.30 -11.23
CA ASP A 218 21.17 38.66 -11.87
C ASP A 218 21.76 37.54 -12.76
N GLN A 219 21.09 36.39 -12.90
CA GLN A 219 21.43 35.40 -13.93
C GLN A 219 20.41 35.40 -15.07
N SER A 220 20.32 36.52 -15.78
CA SER A 220 19.83 36.53 -17.16
C SER A 220 20.93 36.03 -18.08
N TRP A 221 20.60 34.97 -18.82
CA TRP A 221 21.30 34.37 -19.96
C TRP A 221 22.48 35.18 -20.53
N SER A 222 23.71 34.79 -20.17
CA SER A 222 24.87 35.06 -21.00
C SER A 222 25.03 33.91 -22.01
N VAL A 223 24.37 34.13 -23.17
CA VAL A 223 24.56 33.59 -24.53
C VAL A 223 24.75 32.08 -24.68
#